data_AF-A0A9P4WF81-F1
#
_entry.id   AF-A0A9P4WF81-F1
#
_cell.length_a   1.000
_cell.length_b   1.000
_cell.length_c   1.000
_cell.angle_alpha   90.00
_cell.angle_beta   90.00
_cell.angle_gamma   90.00
#
_symmetry.space_group_name_H-M   'P 1'
#
loop_
_entity.id
_entity.type
_entity.pdbx_description
1 polymer ?
#
loop_
_entity_poly.entity_id
_entity_poly.type
_entity_poly.pdbx_seq_one_letter_code
_entity_poly.pdbx_strand_id
1 'polypeptide(L)'
;YTDEEREEHCDMLRCLVALLAIAEEDVNQTLEDLHAILNVPEDLTQPLRLHHPSFRDFLLNQKRCGDDSFWVEEKSAHEKLASRCLELMSAPSGLRQDICGLSKPGTLRSEIGEETVASSLPPELQYACRYWVEHLQRSQQSIADGDAVHVFLQTHLLHWLEAMSLMEETSQCLSADTCTGFLRDANRFVLRFSSILAEAPLQVYSSALVFAPETSVVQKTFISQVPQAVQMVLGRDAEWDACRSVLEGHTDWVRAVVFSADGQLLASASGDKTTVRVWETATGACRSVLEGHTAGVSAVVFSADGQLLASASGDKTVRVWETATGACRSVLEGHTAGVRAVVFSADGQLLASASGDKTVRVWETATGACRSVLEGHTAGVSAVVFSADGQLLASASHDKTVRVWETATGACRSVLEGHTAGVSAVVFSADGQLLASASEDKTVRVWETATGACRSVLEGHTDNVSAVEFSADGQLLASASSDKTVRVWETATGTCRTVLESRSPYIYFLTFSLDGRVLITDNGAIPLPPDLYLMSSLKEEEQSSQLAVVEQWVLHSTQRLLWLPFEYRTHRTAVHKDVRHAQEQYKKTESAWVTIKYA
;
A
#
# COMPACT_ATOMS: atom_id res chain seq x y z
N TYR A 1 -9.23 28.43 -7.61
CA TYR A 1 -8.97 27.87 -8.94
C TYR A 1 -7.48 27.78 -9.29
N THR A 2 -6.59 28.67 -8.83
CA THR A 2 -5.15 28.50 -9.10
C THR A 2 -4.44 27.77 -7.96
N ASP A 3 -4.49 26.44 -7.95
CA ASP A 3 -3.40 25.63 -7.39
C ASP A 3 -2.50 25.23 -8.57
N GLU A 4 -1.24 25.66 -8.52
CA GLU A 4 -0.28 25.63 -9.63
C GLU A 4 0.18 24.21 -10.05
N GLU A 5 -0.37 23.14 -9.46
CA GLU A 5 0.29 21.82 -9.48
C GLU A 5 -0.38 20.75 -10.37
N ARG A 6 -1.55 21.00 -10.98
CA ARG A 6 -2.16 20.09 -11.98
C ARG A 6 -2.75 20.84 -13.17
N GLU A 7 -1.98 20.93 -14.25
CA GLU A 7 -2.42 21.46 -15.55
C GLU A 7 -3.38 20.46 -16.24
N GLU A 8 -4.67 20.51 -15.91
CA GLU A 8 -5.71 19.80 -16.69
C GLU A 8 -6.59 20.76 -17.48
N HIS A 9 -6.82 20.38 -18.75
CA HIS A 9 -7.57 21.13 -19.76
C HIS A 9 -9.08 20.99 -19.50
N CYS A 10 -9.63 21.81 -18.60
CA CYS A 10 -11.07 21.95 -18.43
C CYS A 10 -11.58 23.21 -19.13
N ASP A 11 -12.75 23.11 -19.76
CA ASP A 11 -13.54 24.25 -20.27
C ASP A 11 -14.00 25.11 -19.08
N MET A 12 -13.09 25.99 -18.64
CA MET A 12 -13.18 26.69 -17.36
C MET A 12 -14.37 27.65 -17.29
N LEU A 13 -14.82 28.18 -18.42
CA LEU A 13 -15.99 29.05 -18.48
C LEU A 13 -17.25 28.27 -18.11
N ARG A 14 -17.44 27.08 -18.69
CA ARG A 14 -18.56 26.19 -18.36
C ARG A 14 -18.53 25.76 -16.90
N CYS A 15 -17.35 25.43 -16.38
CA CYS A 15 -17.16 25.11 -14.97
C CYS A 15 -17.60 26.27 -14.05
N LEU A 16 -17.15 27.50 -14.34
CA LEU A 16 -17.50 28.68 -13.53
C LEU A 16 -18.99 28.99 -13.56
N VAL A 17 -19.61 28.95 -14.74
CA VAL A 17 -21.06 29.16 -14.91
C VAL A 17 -21.85 28.12 -14.11
N ALA A 18 -21.50 26.84 -14.25
CA ALA A 18 -22.20 25.74 -13.58
C ALA A 18 -22.01 25.75 -12.06
N LEU A 19 -20.80 26.01 -11.58
CA LEU A 19 -20.48 26.00 -10.14
C LEU A 19 -20.97 27.25 -9.41
N LEU A 20 -20.87 28.42 -10.02
CA LEU A 20 -21.32 29.66 -9.39
C LEU A 20 -22.83 29.87 -9.55
N ALA A 21 -23.48 29.15 -10.48
CA ALA A 21 -24.87 29.33 -10.87
C ALA A 21 -25.17 30.78 -11.31
N ILE A 22 -24.23 31.36 -12.06
CA ILE A 22 -24.28 32.73 -12.61
C ILE A 22 -24.47 32.65 -14.13
N ALA A 23 -25.14 33.62 -14.74
CA ALA A 23 -25.30 33.66 -16.18
C ALA A 23 -23.95 33.77 -16.89
N GLU A 24 -23.81 33.07 -18.02
CA GLU A 24 -22.58 33.11 -18.83
C GLU A 24 -22.18 34.53 -19.24
N GLU A 25 -23.17 35.39 -19.51
CA GLU A 25 -22.98 36.81 -19.84
C GLU A 25 -22.30 37.58 -18.69
N ASP A 26 -22.73 37.35 -17.44
CA ASP A 26 -22.16 38.01 -16.27
C ASP A 26 -20.74 37.51 -15.97
N VAL A 27 -20.49 36.20 -16.16
CA VAL A 27 -19.15 35.61 -16.00
C VAL A 27 -18.20 36.19 -17.04
N ASN A 28 -18.62 36.24 -18.31
CA ASN A 28 -17.82 36.82 -19.39
C ASN A 28 -17.52 38.30 -19.15
N GLN A 29 -18.53 39.09 -18.75
CA GLN A 29 -18.33 40.50 -18.42
C GLN A 29 -17.32 40.67 -17.27
N THR A 30 -17.43 39.83 -16.23
CA THR A 30 -16.50 39.88 -15.09
C THR A 30 -15.07 39.47 -15.50
N LEU A 31 -14.91 38.48 -16.37
CA LEU A 31 -13.61 38.07 -16.89
C LEU A 31 -12.98 39.14 -17.78
N GLU A 32 -13.77 39.83 -18.61
CA GLU A 32 -13.34 40.98 -19.40
C GLU A 32 -12.90 42.15 -18.52
N ASP A 33 -13.67 42.47 -17.47
CA ASP A 33 -13.34 43.52 -16.52
C ASP A 33 -12.04 43.22 -15.75
N LEU A 34 -11.72 41.94 -15.58
CA LEU A 34 -10.51 41.44 -14.91
C LEU A 34 -9.36 41.08 -15.86
N HIS A 35 -9.44 41.38 -17.17
CA HIS A 35 -8.38 41.01 -18.13
C HIS A 35 -7.01 41.57 -17.72
N ALA A 36 -6.97 42.71 -17.03
CA ALA A 36 -5.71 43.36 -16.64
C ALA A 36 -4.93 42.52 -15.61
N ILE A 37 -5.60 41.54 -14.98
CA ILE A 37 -5.10 40.74 -13.87
C ILE A 37 -5.15 39.25 -14.19
N LEU A 38 -6.10 38.84 -15.04
CA LEU A 38 -6.28 37.48 -15.53
C LEU A 38 -5.85 37.38 -17.00
N ASN A 39 -5.03 36.39 -17.31
CA ASN A 39 -4.86 35.91 -18.66
C ASN A 39 -6.10 35.10 -19.03
N VAL A 40 -6.99 35.69 -19.82
CA VAL A 40 -8.17 35.05 -20.39
C VAL A 40 -7.79 34.51 -21.78
N PRO A 41 -7.65 33.18 -21.95
CA PRO A 41 -7.25 32.62 -23.24
C PRO A 41 -8.38 32.75 -24.28
N GLU A 42 -8.01 32.94 -25.56
CA GLU A 42 -8.97 32.95 -26.69
C GLU A 42 -9.60 31.56 -26.91
N ASP A 43 -8.89 30.50 -26.52
CA ASP A 43 -9.39 29.14 -26.46
C ASP A 43 -9.88 28.83 -25.04
N LEU A 44 -11.21 28.71 -24.89
CA LEU A 44 -11.87 28.48 -23.61
C LEU A 44 -11.56 27.11 -22.98
N THR A 45 -10.89 26.21 -23.71
CA THR A 45 -10.37 24.95 -23.19
C THR A 45 -9.06 25.11 -22.42
N GLN A 46 -8.42 26.29 -22.50
CA GLN A 46 -7.22 26.61 -21.73
C GLN A 46 -7.56 27.22 -20.35
N PRO A 47 -6.73 26.98 -19.32
CA PRO A 47 -6.99 27.48 -17.99
C PRO A 47 -6.78 29.00 -17.87
N LEU A 48 -7.67 29.67 -17.11
CA LEU A 48 -7.45 31.04 -16.66
C LEU A 48 -6.21 31.09 -15.75
N ARG A 49 -5.29 32.01 -16.05
CA ARG A 49 -4.08 32.21 -15.23
C ARG A 49 -4.07 33.61 -14.64
N LEU A 50 -3.63 33.73 -13.40
CA LEU A 50 -3.28 35.05 -12.85
C LEU A 50 -2.00 35.54 -13.54
N HIS A 51 -1.98 36.81 -13.94
CA HIS A 51 -0.74 37.42 -14.45
C HIS A 51 0.36 37.48 -13.39
N HIS A 52 -0.03 37.59 -12.12
CA HIS A 52 0.90 37.57 -11.01
C HIS A 52 0.31 36.85 -9.79
N PRO A 53 0.99 35.83 -9.22
CA PRO A 53 0.48 35.06 -8.08
C PRO A 53 0.13 35.91 -6.85
N SER A 54 0.83 37.03 -6.65
CA SER A 54 0.58 37.93 -5.51
C SER A 54 -0.81 38.58 -5.50
N PHE A 55 -1.55 38.54 -6.61
CA PHE A 55 -2.92 39.05 -6.63
C PHE A 55 -3.85 38.18 -5.77
N ARG A 56 -3.66 36.85 -5.80
CA ARG A 56 -4.36 35.94 -4.88
C ARG A 56 -4.05 36.32 -3.43
N ASP A 57 -2.77 36.50 -3.09
CA ASP A 57 -2.36 36.89 -1.74
C ASP A 57 -2.91 38.25 -1.29
N PHE A 58 -3.14 39.16 -2.26
CA PHE A 58 -3.78 40.45 -2.01
C PHE A 58 -5.26 40.26 -1.64
N LEU A 59 -6.02 39.49 -2.43
CA LEU A 59 -7.45 39.25 -2.21
C LEU A 59 -7.75 38.50 -0.90
N LEU A 60 -6.88 37.57 -0.51
CA LEU A 60 -7.06 36.76 0.71
C LEU A 60 -6.64 37.50 1.99
N ASN A 61 -5.82 38.55 1.87
CA ASN A 61 -5.30 39.27 3.03
C ASN A 61 -6.11 40.55 3.32
N GLN A 62 -6.99 40.47 4.32
CA GLN A 62 -7.84 41.59 4.76
C GLN A 62 -7.06 42.86 5.15
N LYS A 63 -5.79 42.74 5.54
CA LYS A 63 -4.95 43.91 5.86
C LYS A 63 -4.38 44.59 4.63
N ARG A 64 -4.28 43.86 3.50
CA ARG A 64 -3.75 44.37 2.22
C ARG A 64 -4.88 44.84 1.30
N CYS A 65 -5.99 44.10 1.24
CA CYS A 65 -7.20 44.51 0.54
C CYS A 65 -8.06 45.39 1.45
N GLY A 66 -7.93 46.72 1.32
CA GLY A 66 -8.70 47.68 2.11
C GLY A 66 -10.12 47.95 1.61
N ASP A 67 -10.53 47.28 0.52
CA ASP A 67 -11.88 47.36 -0.04
C ASP A 67 -12.61 46.04 0.22
N ASP A 68 -13.67 46.11 1.03
CA ASP A 68 -14.49 44.96 1.42
C ASP A 68 -15.24 44.34 0.23
N SER A 69 -15.38 45.07 -0.90
CA SER A 69 -16.02 44.54 -2.11
C SER A 69 -15.14 43.56 -2.90
N PHE A 70 -13.82 43.61 -2.72
CA PHE A 70 -12.86 42.72 -3.39
C PHE A 70 -12.23 41.70 -2.44
N TRP A 71 -12.31 41.92 -1.13
CA TRP A 71 -11.76 40.98 -0.16
C TRP A 71 -12.52 39.65 -0.19
N VAL A 72 -11.78 38.54 -0.24
CA VAL A 72 -12.34 37.19 -0.25
C VAL A 72 -11.92 36.47 1.03
N GLU A 73 -12.90 36.11 1.84
CA GLU A 73 -12.68 35.21 2.98
C GLU A 73 -12.50 33.77 2.47
N GLU A 74 -11.27 33.27 2.53
CA GLU A 74 -10.88 31.96 1.96
C GLU A 74 -11.79 30.82 2.44
N LYS A 75 -12.06 30.74 3.75
CA LYS A 75 -12.87 29.66 4.32
C LYS A 75 -14.31 29.67 3.81
N SER A 76 -14.95 30.83 3.78
CA SER A 76 -16.33 30.97 3.28
C SER A 76 -16.42 30.72 1.77
N ALA A 77 -15.39 31.11 1.01
CA ALA A 77 -15.33 30.81 -0.42
C ALA A 77 -15.22 29.30 -0.68
N HIS A 78 -14.33 28.60 0.05
CA HIS A 78 -14.18 27.16 -0.04
C HIS A 78 -15.42 26.40 0.43
N GLU A 79 -16.12 26.87 1.47
CA GLU A 79 -17.41 26.34 1.90
C GLU A 79 -18.47 26.41 0.80
N LYS A 80 -18.61 27.58 0.14
CA LYS A 80 -19.56 27.76 -0.98
C LYS A 80 -19.21 26.88 -2.17
N LEU A 81 -17.92 26.73 -2.49
CA LEU A 81 -17.50 25.86 -3.59
C LEU A 81 -17.80 24.39 -3.27
N ALA A 82 -17.54 23.94 -2.05
CA ALA A 82 -17.88 22.58 -1.62
C ALA A 82 -19.38 22.30 -1.75
N SER A 83 -20.24 23.21 -1.26
CA SER A 83 -21.70 23.03 -1.35
C SER A 83 -22.19 22.99 -2.80
N ARG A 84 -21.67 23.86 -3.67
CA ARG A 84 -22.00 23.89 -5.10
C ARG A 84 -21.55 22.63 -5.84
N CYS A 85 -20.38 22.08 -5.52
CA CYS A 85 -19.94 20.79 -6.07
C CYS A 85 -20.94 19.67 -5.70
N LEU A 86 -21.38 19.63 -4.44
CA LEU A 86 -22.35 18.62 -3.97
C LEU A 86 -23.71 18.78 -4.66
N GLU A 87 -24.20 20.02 -4.82
CA GLU A 87 -25.43 20.32 -5.55
C GLU A 87 -25.35 19.89 -7.01
N LEU A 88 -24.25 20.19 -7.70
CA LEU A 88 -24.01 19.83 -9.09
C LEU A 88 -23.97 18.31 -9.28
N MET A 89 -23.26 17.60 -8.39
CA MET A 89 -23.20 16.13 -8.42
C MET A 89 -24.55 15.48 -8.08
N SER A 90 -25.38 16.11 -7.25
CA SER A 90 -26.71 15.60 -6.85
C SER A 90 -27.82 15.99 -7.83
N ALA A 91 -27.54 16.85 -8.81
CA ALA A 91 -28.52 17.30 -9.79
C ALA A 91 -29.02 16.12 -10.66
N PRO A 92 -30.21 16.23 -11.30
CA PRO A 92 -30.73 15.17 -12.17
C PRO A 92 -29.80 14.77 -13.34
N SER A 93 -28.96 15.69 -13.80
CA SER A 93 -27.93 15.47 -14.82
C SER A 93 -26.56 15.11 -14.25
N GLY A 94 -26.43 15.01 -12.93
CA GLY A 94 -25.19 14.72 -12.21
C GLY A 94 -24.88 13.23 -12.10
N LEU A 95 -24.37 12.82 -10.94
CA LEU A 95 -23.91 11.47 -10.67
C LEU A 95 -25.06 10.45 -10.61
N ARG A 96 -24.93 9.39 -11.40
CA ARG A 96 -25.86 8.26 -11.44
C ARG A 96 -25.11 6.95 -11.67
N GLN A 97 -25.74 5.83 -11.33
CA GLN A 97 -25.20 4.50 -11.60
C GLN A 97 -25.07 4.27 -13.10
N ASP A 98 -23.95 3.67 -13.51
CA ASP A 98 -23.62 3.40 -14.91
C ASP A 98 -23.67 4.68 -15.75
N ILE A 99 -22.90 5.69 -15.33
CA ILE A 99 -22.94 7.04 -15.92
C ILE A 99 -22.59 7.01 -17.41
N CYS A 100 -21.71 6.09 -17.80
CA CYS A 100 -21.30 5.85 -19.19
C CYS A 100 -22.20 4.88 -19.97
N GLY A 101 -23.24 4.30 -19.35
CA GLY A 101 -24.18 3.38 -20.01
C GLY A 101 -23.56 2.09 -20.55
N LEU A 102 -22.57 1.54 -19.85
CA LEU A 102 -21.81 0.36 -20.25
C LEU A 102 -22.64 -0.92 -20.18
N SER A 103 -23.67 -0.97 -19.32
CA SER A 103 -24.62 -2.08 -19.09
C SER A 103 -24.04 -3.42 -18.63
N LYS A 104 -22.73 -3.62 -18.76
CA LYS A 104 -22.01 -4.85 -18.40
C LYS A 104 -21.13 -4.60 -17.18
N PRO A 105 -21.47 -5.15 -16.00
CA PRO A 105 -20.68 -4.93 -14.79
C PRO A 105 -19.22 -5.38 -14.87
N GLY A 106 -18.88 -6.27 -15.81
CA GLY A 106 -17.53 -6.79 -16.01
C GLY A 106 -16.66 -6.02 -17.02
N THR A 107 -17.14 -4.89 -17.54
CA THR A 107 -16.34 -4.03 -18.44
C THR A 107 -15.15 -3.47 -17.66
N LEU A 108 -13.94 -3.65 -18.21
CA LEU A 108 -12.73 -3.10 -17.60
C LEU A 108 -12.61 -1.61 -17.91
N ARG A 109 -11.97 -0.84 -17.03
CA ARG A 109 -11.68 0.57 -17.25
C ARG A 109 -10.87 0.78 -18.54
N SER A 110 -9.92 -0.09 -18.83
CA SER A 110 -9.10 -0.07 -20.05
C SER A 110 -9.86 -0.35 -21.35
N GLU A 111 -11.09 -0.87 -21.27
CA GLU A 111 -11.96 -1.14 -22.43
C GLU A 111 -12.87 0.06 -22.77
N ILE A 112 -12.90 1.09 -21.91
CA ILE A 112 -13.72 2.29 -22.07
C ILE A 112 -12.87 3.38 -22.73
N GLY A 113 -13.33 3.86 -23.90
CA GLY A 113 -12.66 4.97 -24.59
C GLY A 113 -12.82 6.30 -23.84
N GLU A 114 -11.77 7.13 -23.87
CA GLU A 114 -11.76 8.45 -23.22
C GLU A 114 -12.88 9.36 -23.73
N GLU A 115 -13.27 9.27 -25.01
CA GLU A 115 -14.39 10.03 -25.57
C GLU A 115 -15.73 9.70 -24.89
N THR A 116 -15.95 8.42 -24.56
CA THR A 116 -17.16 7.99 -23.84
C THR A 116 -17.18 8.60 -22.44
N VAL A 117 -16.04 8.55 -21.74
CA VAL A 117 -15.87 9.15 -20.42
C VAL A 117 -16.13 10.66 -20.48
N ALA A 118 -15.47 11.38 -21.39
CA ALA A 118 -15.63 12.83 -21.55
C ALA A 118 -17.07 13.24 -21.91
N SER A 119 -17.79 12.42 -22.70
CA SER A 119 -19.19 12.69 -23.05
C SER A 119 -20.17 12.49 -21.89
N SER A 120 -19.84 11.59 -20.96
CA SER A 120 -20.70 11.24 -19.82
C SER A 120 -20.33 11.96 -18.53
N LEU A 121 -19.06 12.39 -18.40
CA LEU A 121 -18.53 13.22 -17.32
C LEU A 121 -18.05 14.55 -17.92
N PRO A 122 -18.92 15.56 -18.03
CA PRO A 122 -18.51 16.87 -18.52
C PRO A 122 -17.53 17.56 -17.54
N PRO A 123 -16.73 18.54 -17.99
CA PRO A 123 -15.65 19.15 -17.20
C PRO A 123 -16.09 19.66 -15.82
N GLU A 124 -17.27 20.26 -15.72
CA GLU A 124 -17.83 20.77 -14.48
C GLU A 124 -18.10 19.65 -13.46
N LEU A 125 -18.52 18.48 -13.92
CA LEU A 125 -18.78 17.32 -13.08
C LEU A 125 -17.48 16.63 -12.66
N GLN A 126 -16.50 16.57 -13.55
CA GLN A 126 -15.15 16.08 -13.22
C GLN A 126 -14.50 16.95 -12.14
N TYR A 127 -14.58 18.28 -12.30
CA TYR A 127 -14.11 19.22 -11.28
C TYR A 127 -14.80 18.99 -9.94
N ALA A 128 -16.14 18.92 -9.94
CA ALA A 128 -16.90 18.69 -8.72
C ALA A 128 -16.49 17.39 -8.03
N CYS A 129 -16.27 16.30 -8.78
CA CYS A 129 -15.83 15.02 -8.24
C CYS A 129 -14.42 15.05 -7.63
N ARG A 130 -13.48 15.80 -8.23
CA ARG A 130 -12.07 15.88 -7.82
C ARG A 130 -11.81 16.79 -6.63
N TYR A 131 -12.52 17.92 -6.54
CA TYR A 131 -12.10 19.01 -5.66
C TYR A 131 -13.06 19.27 -4.50
N TRP A 132 -14.24 18.65 -4.45
CA TRP A 132 -15.20 18.91 -3.36
C TRP A 132 -14.61 18.57 -1.98
N VAL A 133 -13.83 17.49 -1.86
CA VAL A 133 -13.19 17.07 -0.60
C VAL A 133 -12.14 18.10 -0.17
N GLU A 134 -11.32 18.58 -1.10
CA GLU A 134 -10.31 19.61 -0.81
C GLU A 134 -10.95 20.93 -0.39
N HIS A 135 -12.02 21.35 -1.08
CA HIS A 135 -12.78 22.54 -0.70
C HIS A 135 -13.35 22.41 0.72
N LEU A 136 -13.87 21.23 1.07
CA LEU A 136 -14.38 20.95 2.41
C LEU A 136 -13.27 20.98 3.49
N GLN A 137 -12.07 20.46 3.18
CA GLN A 137 -10.94 20.51 4.09
C GLN A 137 -10.45 21.95 4.31
N ARG A 138 -10.30 22.73 3.24
CA ARG A 138 -9.86 24.13 3.31
C ARG A 138 -10.89 25.04 3.99
N SER A 139 -12.18 24.71 3.93
CA SER A 139 -13.21 25.42 4.70
C SER A 139 -13.14 25.16 6.21
N GLN A 140 -12.39 24.13 6.63
CA GLN A 140 -12.30 23.67 8.03
C GLN A 140 -13.65 23.26 8.64
N GLN A 141 -14.61 22.88 7.80
CA GLN A 141 -15.89 22.38 8.27
C GLN A 141 -15.79 20.93 8.72
N SER A 142 -16.36 20.64 9.89
CA SER A 142 -16.49 19.27 10.38
C SER A 142 -17.72 18.60 9.78
N ILE A 143 -17.55 17.39 9.24
CA ILE A 143 -18.69 16.58 8.79
C ILE A 143 -19.42 16.03 10.03
N ALA A 144 -20.72 16.27 10.12
CA ALA A 144 -21.59 15.81 11.20
C ALA A 144 -22.69 14.87 10.68
N ASP A 145 -23.18 13.99 11.55
CA ASP A 145 -24.24 13.07 11.15
C ASP A 145 -25.52 13.82 10.76
N GLY A 146 -25.94 13.67 9.49
CA GLY A 146 -27.17 14.28 8.96
C GLY A 146 -26.96 15.63 8.29
N ASP A 147 -25.72 16.09 8.15
CA ASP A 147 -25.40 17.26 7.34
C ASP A 147 -25.51 16.97 5.82
N ALA A 148 -25.35 18.01 5.00
CA ALA A 148 -25.46 17.90 3.55
C ALA A 148 -24.43 16.94 2.94
N VAL A 149 -23.22 16.86 3.50
CA VAL A 149 -22.15 15.97 3.03
C VAL A 149 -22.51 14.52 3.34
N HIS A 150 -22.98 14.22 4.55
CA HIS A 150 -23.40 12.88 4.94
C HIS A 150 -24.61 12.42 4.11
N VAL A 151 -25.60 13.28 3.88
CA VAL A 151 -26.76 12.97 3.03
C VAL A 151 -26.33 12.72 1.58
N PHE A 152 -25.42 13.54 1.06
CA PHE A 152 -24.82 13.30 -0.26
C PHE A 152 -24.16 11.94 -0.33
N LEU A 153 -23.29 11.61 0.63
CA LEU A 153 -22.56 10.33 0.64
C LEU A 153 -23.49 9.13 0.80
N GLN A 154 -24.55 9.22 1.61
CA GLN A 154 -25.55 8.15 1.74
C GLN A 154 -26.30 7.86 0.43
N THR A 155 -26.32 8.82 -0.50
CA THR A 155 -27.05 8.70 -1.77
C THR A 155 -26.11 8.42 -2.94
N HIS A 156 -24.96 9.10 -2.97
CA HIS A 156 -24.07 9.18 -4.12
C HIS A 156 -22.65 8.65 -3.89
N LEU A 157 -22.31 8.06 -2.73
CA LEU A 157 -20.96 7.51 -2.51
C LEU A 157 -20.54 6.54 -3.63
N LEU A 158 -21.38 5.57 -3.99
CA LEU A 158 -21.01 4.60 -5.04
C LEU A 158 -20.94 5.23 -6.43
N HIS A 159 -21.83 6.18 -6.73
CA HIS A 159 -21.80 6.93 -8.00
C HIS A 159 -20.53 7.77 -8.12
N TRP A 160 -20.10 8.38 -7.01
CA TRP A 160 -18.86 9.13 -6.95
C TRP A 160 -17.66 8.20 -7.12
N LEU A 161 -17.63 7.03 -6.47
CA LEU A 161 -16.56 6.04 -6.65
C LEU A 161 -16.48 5.50 -8.09
N GLU A 162 -17.62 5.28 -8.76
CA GLU A 162 -17.66 4.94 -10.19
C GLU A 162 -17.02 6.06 -11.02
N ALA A 163 -17.40 7.32 -10.80
CA ALA A 163 -16.84 8.46 -11.52
C ALA A 163 -15.33 8.63 -11.27
N MET A 164 -14.87 8.52 -10.02
CA MET A 164 -13.44 8.59 -9.67
C MET A 164 -12.64 7.46 -10.31
N SER A 165 -13.20 6.24 -10.35
CA SER A 165 -12.62 5.11 -11.07
C SER A 165 -12.52 5.35 -12.58
N LEU A 166 -13.57 5.93 -13.19
CA LEU A 166 -13.56 6.30 -14.61
C LEU A 166 -12.53 7.39 -14.94
N MET A 167 -12.25 8.29 -13.99
CA MET A 167 -11.18 9.30 -14.13
C MET A 167 -9.78 8.76 -13.76
N GLU A 168 -9.65 7.48 -13.38
CA GLU A 168 -8.38 6.86 -12.93
C GLU A 168 -7.80 7.49 -11.65
N GLU A 169 -8.66 8.11 -10.84
CA GLU A 169 -8.31 8.85 -9.62
C GLU A 169 -8.87 8.18 -8.36
N THR A 170 -8.67 6.87 -8.22
CA THR A 170 -9.16 6.11 -7.05
C THR A 170 -8.41 6.42 -5.74
N SER A 171 -7.36 7.25 -5.79
CA SER A 171 -6.48 7.56 -4.67
C SER A 171 -6.99 8.67 -3.76
N GLN A 172 -8.03 9.41 -4.15
CA GLN A 172 -8.59 10.45 -3.29
C GLN A 172 -9.43 9.84 -2.17
N CYS A 173 -8.83 9.68 -1.00
CA CYS A 173 -9.54 9.25 0.21
C CYS A 173 -10.31 10.42 0.85
N LEU A 174 -11.50 10.10 1.40
CA LEU A 174 -12.16 10.92 2.40
C LEU A 174 -11.24 11.01 3.63
N SER A 175 -10.66 12.18 3.92
CA SER A 175 -9.74 12.32 5.06
C SER A 175 -10.48 12.11 6.38
N ALA A 176 -9.83 11.36 7.28
CA ALA A 176 -10.44 10.76 8.47
C ALA A 176 -10.59 11.72 9.66
N ASP A 177 -10.29 13.00 9.50
CA ASP A 177 -10.16 13.93 10.64
C ASP A 177 -11.50 14.32 11.27
N THR A 178 -12.63 14.00 10.63
CA THR A 178 -13.98 14.24 11.16
C THR A 178 -14.80 12.94 11.15
N CYS A 179 -14.55 12.11 12.17
CA CYS A 179 -15.06 10.74 12.28
C CYS A 179 -16.56 10.64 12.56
N THR A 180 -17.37 10.45 11.52
CA THR A 180 -18.64 9.68 11.65
C THR A 180 -18.36 8.19 11.43
N GLY A 181 -19.17 7.31 12.03
CA GLY A 181 -19.03 5.86 11.83
C GLY A 181 -19.17 5.44 10.36
N PHE A 182 -19.97 6.18 9.59
CA PHE A 182 -20.15 5.99 8.16
C PHE A 182 -18.87 6.30 7.37
N LEU A 183 -18.22 7.44 7.61
CA LEU A 183 -16.99 7.83 6.89
C LEU A 183 -15.85 6.85 7.13
N ARG A 184 -15.71 6.36 8.37
CA ARG A 184 -14.69 5.36 8.71
C ARG A 184 -14.93 4.04 7.97
N ASP A 185 -16.20 3.63 7.88
CA ASP A 185 -16.60 2.43 7.13
C ASP A 185 -16.42 2.62 5.62
N ALA A 186 -16.78 3.78 5.09
CA ALA A 186 -16.61 4.14 3.68
C ALA A 186 -15.13 4.17 3.28
N ASN A 187 -14.27 4.77 4.09
CA ASN A 187 -12.82 4.78 3.83
C ASN A 187 -12.28 3.33 3.81
N ARG A 188 -12.68 2.50 4.77
CA ARG A 188 -12.27 1.09 4.80
C ARG A 188 -12.80 0.30 3.59
N PHE A 189 -14.03 0.56 3.17
CA PHE A 189 -14.62 -0.03 1.97
C PHE A 189 -13.83 0.35 0.71
N VAL A 190 -13.47 1.62 0.54
CA VAL A 190 -12.68 2.10 -0.60
C VAL A 190 -11.29 1.47 -0.61
N LEU A 191 -10.58 1.47 0.52
CA LEU A 191 -9.23 0.89 0.62
C LEU A 191 -9.21 -0.62 0.38
N ARG A 192 -10.28 -1.31 0.80
CA ARG A 192 -10.41 -2.76 0.63
C ARG A 192 -10.61 -3.16 -0.82
N PHE A 193 -11.41 -2.39 -1.54
CA PHE A 193 -11.83 -2.70 -2.91
C PHE A 193 -11.18 -1.78 -3.95
N SER A 194 -10.11 -1.08 -3.60
CA SER A 194 -9.41 -0.13 -4.46
C SER A 194 -8.92 -0.75 -5.77
N SER A 195 -8.41 -1.98 -5.74
CA SER A 195 -8.00 -2.72 -6.94
C SER A 195 -9.17 -2.99 -7.89
N ILE A 196 -10.31 -3.40 -7.32
CA ILE A 196 -11.55 -3.63 -8.07
C ILE A 196 -12.06 -2.33 -8.67
N LEU A 197 -12.06 -1.26 -7.88
CA LEU A 197 -12.45 0.07 -8.33
C LEU A 197 -11.55 0.55 -9.46
N ALA A 198 -10.24 0.37 -9.40
CA ALA A 198 -9.34 0.81 -10.45
C ALA A 198 -9.55 0.05 -11.78
N GLU A 199 -9.80 -1.27 -11.71
CA GLU A 199 -9.87 -2.10 -12.92
C GLU A 199 -11.27 -2.26 -13.51
N ALA A 200 -12.33 -2.30 -12.69
CA ALA A 200 -13.69 -2.58 -13.12
C ALA A 200 -14.69 -1.67 -12.37
N PRO A 201 -14.94 -0.43 -12.86
CA PRO A 201 -15.72 0.59 -12.14
C PRO A 201 -17.08 0.09 -11.62
N LEU A 202 -17.83 -0.65 -12.45
CA LEU A 202 -19.17 -1.14 -12.12
C LEU A 202 -19.19 -2.30 -11.10
N GLN A 203 -18.05 -2.91 -10.77
CA GLN A 203 -17.96 -3.93 -9.73
C GLN A 203 -18.16 -3.35 -8.33
N VAL A 204 -18.14 -2.02 -8.16
CA VAL A 204 -18.54 -1.35 -6.91
C VAL A 204 -19.97 -1.70 -6.49
N TYR A 205 -20.89 -1.84 -7.46
CA TYR A 205 -22.30 -2.17 -7.21
C TYR A 205 -22.56 -3.67 -7.02
N SER A 206 -21.55 -4.51 -7.21
CA SER A 206 -21.69 -5.96 -7.12
C SER A 206 -20.63 -6.53 -6.18
N SER A 207 -19.44 -6.87 -6.68
CA SER A 207 -18.37 -7.48 -5.89
C SER A 207 -18.10 -6.75 -4.57
N ALA A 208 -17.85 -5.44 -4.60
CA ALA A 208 -17.50 -4.69 -3.40
C ALA A 208 -18.61 -4.75 -2.32
N LEU A 209 -19.88 -4.55 -2.70
CA LEU A 209 -21.02 -4.66 -1.77
C LEU A 209 -21.33 -6.09 -1.33
N VAL A 210 -21.12 -7.06 -2.21
CA VAL A 210 -21.37 -8.48 -1.94
C VAL A 210 -20.38 -9.00 -0.91
N PHE A 211 -19.10 -8.63 -1.02
CA PHE A 211 -18.02 -9.07 -0.13
C PHE A 211 -17.73 -8.14 1.06
N ALA A 212 -18.41 -7.01 1.18
CA ALA A 212 -18.34 -6.18 2.39
C ALA A 212 -18.98 -6.89 3.61
N PRO A 213 -18.44 -6.72 4.84
CA PRO A 213 -18.96 -7.36 6.06
C PRO A 213 -20.41 -6.99 6.37
N GLU A 214 -21.10 -7.85 7.11
CA GLU A 214 -22.50 -7.62 7.52
C GLU A 214 -22.67 -6.37 8.40
N THR A 215 -21.65 -5.99 9.15
CA THR A 215 -21.68 -4.79 10.00
C THR A 215 -21.40 -3.50 9.25
N SER A 216 -20.87 -3.55 8.02
CA SER A 216 -20.54 -2.36 7.23
C SER A 216 -21.78 -1.49 7.01
N VAL A 217 -21.65 -0.21 7.35
CA VAL A 217 -22.71 0.79 7.18
C VAL A 217 -22.94 1.07 5.70
N VAL A 218 -21.87 1.20 4.92
CA VAL A 218 -21.94 1.35 3.46
C VAL A 218 -22.67 0.17 2.83
N GLN A 219 -22.32 -1.05 3.22
CA GLN A 219 -23.01 -2.25 2.76
C GLN A 219 -24.52 -2.17 3.06
N LYS A 220 -24.91 -1.86 4.30
CA LYS A 220 -26.33 -1.78 4.70
C LYS A 220 -27.09 -0.70 3.93
N THR A 221 -26.46 0.43 3.67
CA THR A 221 -27.07 1.55 2.94
C THR A 221 -27.34 1.20 1.48
N PHE A 222 -26.40 0.49 0.82
CA PHE A 222 -26.43 0.30 -0.63
C PHE A 222 -26.76 -1.13 -1.10
N ILE A 223 -27.01 -2.08 -0.20
CA ILE A 223 -27.27 -3.48 -0.57
C ILE A 223 -28.47 -3.65 -1.54
N SER A 224 -29.43 -2.72 -1.52
CA SER A 224 -30.57 -2.72 -2.44
C SER A 224 -30.19 -2.48 -3.90
N GLN A 225 -29.00 -1.89 -4.15
CA GLN A 225 -28.48 -1.64 -5.50
C GLN A 225 -27.77 -2.86 -6.10
N VAL A 226 -27.48 -3.90 -5.30
CA VAL A 226 -26.84 -5.12 -5.81
C VAL A 226 -27.80 -5.81 -6.79
N PRO A 227 -27.36 -6.12 -8.02
CA PRO A 227 -28.19 -6.83 -8.99
C PRO A 227 -28.73 -8.14 -8.40
N GLN A 228 -30.04 -8.39 -8.54
CA GLN A 228 -30.71 -9.59 -8.00
C GLN A 228 -30.05 -10.91 -8.41
N ALA A 229 -29.28 -10.88 -9.51
CA ALA A 229 -28.56 -12.02 -10.04
C ALA A 229 -27.40 -12.49 -9.16
N VAL A 230 -26.87 -11.68 -8.23
CA VAL A 230 -25.75 -12.05 -7.36
C VAL A 230 -26.16 -11.92 -5.90
N GLN A 231 -26.20 -13.04 -5.18
CA GLN A 231 -26.52 -13.06 -3.75
C GLN A 231 -25.49 -13.90 -2.98
N MET A 232 -24.90 -13.32 -1.94
CA MET A 232 -24.13 -14.09 -0.97
C MET A 232 -25.08 -14.84 -0.04
N VAL A 233 -24.82 -16.12 0.18
CA VAL A 233 -25.72 -17.01 0.93
C VAL A 233 -25.10 -17.49 2.24
N LEU A 234 -23.78 -17.57 2.35
CA LEU A 234 -23.07 -17.96 3.59
C LEU A 234 -21.61 -17.47 3.59
N GLY A 235 -21.01 -17.36 4.77
CA GLY A 235 -19.58 -17.08 4.99
C GLY A 235 -19.15 -15.64 4.71
N ARG A 236 -20.07 -14.69 4.86
CA ARG A 236 -19.72 -13.28 4.96
C ARG A 236 -19.07 -13.01 6.31
N ASP A 237 -18.02 -12.21 6.32
CA ASP A 237 -17.44 -11.79 7.60
C ASP A 237 -18.42 -10.91 8.37
N ALA A 238 -18.52 -11.15 9.67
CA ALA A 238 -19.38 -10.37 10.55
C ALA A 238 -18.85 -8.93 10.68
N GLU A 239 -17.53 -8.80 10.82
CA GLU A 239 -16.82 -7.52 10.97
C GLU A 239 -15.64 -7.46 10.03
N TRP A 240 -15.16 -6.25 9.77
CA TRP A 240 -13.92 -6.06 9.04
C TRP A 240 -12.73 -6.68 9.80
N ASP A 241 -12.00 -7.55 9.12
CA ASP A 241 -10.76 -8.17 9.62
C ASP A 241 -9.59 -7.18 9.71
N ALA A 242 -8.44 -7.57 10.26
CA ALA A 242 -7.30 -6.65 10.43
C ALA A 242 -6.75 -6.10 9.09
N CYS A 243 -7.03 -6.77 7.97
CA CYS A 243 -6.66 -6.32 6.65
C CYS A 243 -7.35 -4.98 6.31
N ARG A 244 -6.55 -3.98 5.93
CA ARG A 244 -7.07 -2.67 5.49
C ARG A 244 -7.11 -2.55 3.97
N SER A 245 -6.11 -3.08 3.28
CA SER A 245 -5.98 -3.00 1.84
C SER A 245 -5.10 -4.15 1.33
N VAL A 246 -5.36 -4.59 0.10
CA VAL A 246 -4.52 -5.55 -0.63
C VAL A 246 -3.94 -4.81 -1.83
N LEU A 247 -2.61 -4.68 -1.87
CA LEU A 247 -1.90 -3.96 -2.92
C LEU A 247 -1.55 -4.93 -4.06
N GLU A 248 -2.29 -4.84 -5.16
CA GLU A 248 -2.11 -5.70 -6.34
C GLU A 248 -1.26 -4.97 -7.40
N GLY A 249 -0.33 -5.68 -8.06
CA GLY A 249 0.45 -5.10 -9.16
C GLY A 249 1.74 -5.85 -9.53
N HIS A 250 2.32 -6.61 -8.61
CA HIS A 250 3.43 -7.50 -8.94
C HIS A 250 2.93 -8.79 -9.63
N THR A 251 3.65 -9.28 -10.63
CA THR A 251 3.25 -10.48 -11.41
C THR A 251 3.93 -11.76 -10.96
N ASP A 252 4.75 -11.69 -9.92
CA ASP A 252 5.49 -12.80 -9.32
C ASP A 252 5.64 -12.54 -7.80
N TRP A 253 6.26 -13.47 -7.07
CA TRP A 253 6.43 -13.42 -5.63
C TRP A 253 7.07 -12.12 -5.16
N VAL A 254 6.39 -11.43 -4.25
CA VAL A 254 6.96 -10.30 -3.50
C VAL A 254 7.98 -10.88 -2.53
N ARG A 255 9.25 -10.45 -2.67
CA ARG A 255 10.40 -10.97 -1.92
C ARG A 255 10.71 -10.14 -0.69
N ALA A 256 10.42 -8.85 -0.73
CA ALA A 256 10.63 -7.95 0.40
C ALA A 256 9.63 -6.80 0.38
N VAL A 257 9.28 -6.33 1.57
CA VAL A 257 8.44 -5.15 1.80
C VAL A 257 9.05 -4.31 2.91
N VAL A 258 8.96 -2.99 2.81
CA VAL A 258 9.51 -2.06 3.80
C VAL A 258 8.69 -0.78 3.88
N PHE A 259 8.35 -0.35 5.09
CA PHE A 259 7.74 0.96 5.30
C PHE A 259 8.79 2.05 5.38
N SER A 260 8.46 3.26 4.93
CA SER A 260 9.22 4.46 5.29
C SER A 260 9.12 4.74 6.79
N ALA A 261 10.07 5.47 7.34
CA ALA A 261 10.13 5.74 8.78
C ALA A 261 8.90 6.52 9.31
N ASP A 262 8.28 7.35 8.46
CA ASP A 262 7.04 8.07 8.74
C ASP A 262 5.76 7.24 8.51
N GLY A 263 5.90 6.02 8.00
CA GLY A 263 4.82 5.11 7.67
C GLY A 263 3.91 5.58 6.53
N GLN A 264 4.26 6.62 5.79
CA GLN A 264 3.45 7.17 4.69
C GLN A 264 3.63 6.40 3.38
N LEU A 265 4.79 5.77 3.21
CA LEU A 265 5.13 4.98 2.04
C LEU A 265 5.45 3.54 2.41
N LEU A 266 5.14 2.65 1.48
CA LEU A 266 5.53 1.24 1.51
C LEU A 266 6.27 0.96 0.20
N ALA A 267 7.41 0.29 0.25
CA ALA A 267 8.07 -0.23 -0.94
C ALA A 267 7.99 -1.75 -0.97
N SER A 268 7.75 -2.32 -2.16
CA SER A 268 7.75 -3.76 -2.39
C SER A 268 8.71 -4.12 -3.52
N ALA A 269 9.50 -5.16 -3.28
CA ALA A 269 10.40 -5.77 -4.26
C ALA A 269 9.87 -7.15 -4.64
N SER A 270 9.89 -7.47 -5.92
CA SER A 270 9.37 -8.74 -6.45
C SER A 270 10.40 -9.50 -7.29
N GLY A 271 10.19 -10.81 -7.37
CA GLY A 271 10.81 -11.67 -8.39
C GLY A 271 10.30 -11.40 -9.80
N ASP A 272 9.28 -10.56 -9.95
CA ASP A 272 8.76 -10.17 -11.26
C ASP A 272 9.82 -9.46 -12.07
N LYS A 273 9.49 -9.14 -13.32
CA LYS A 273 10.39 -8.60 -14.34
C LYS A 273 10.93 -7.21 -13.95
N THR A 274 11.78 -7.16 -12.93
CA THR A 274 12.73 -6.12 -12.56
C THR A 274 12.21 -4.92 -11.77
N THR A 275 11.00 -4.99 -11.21
CA THR A 275 10.34 -3.81 -10.65
C THR A 275 10.41 -3.72 -9.12
N VAL A 276 10.57 -2.49 -8.63
CA VAL A 276 10.23 -2.10 -7.26
C VAL A 276 9.03 -1.18 -7.33
N ARG A 277 8.01 -1.43 -6.50
CA ARG A 277 6.82 -0.56 -6.44
C ARG A 277 6.84 0.22 -5.14
N VAL A 278 6.52 1.51 -5.21
CA VAL A 278 6.30 2.38 -4.06
C VAL A 278 4.82 2.71 -3.98
N TRP A 279 4.25 2.52 -2.80
CA TRP A 279 2.83 2.65 -2.51
C TRP A 279 2.62 3.71 -1.44
N GLU A 280 1.54 4.45 -1.55
CA GLU A 280 1.05 5.30 -0.47
C GLU A 280 0.22 4.47 0.51
N THR A 281 0.58 4.51 1.78
CA THR A 281 -0.06 3.67 2.81
C THR A 281 -1.47 4.14 3.14
N ALA A 282 -1.72 5.45 3.02
CA ALA A 282 -3.01 6.06 3.30
C ALA A 282 -4.07 5.68 2.26
N THR A 283 -3.67 5.56 0.99
CA THR A 283 -4.59 5.39 -0.16
C THR A 283 -4.50 3.99 -0.78
N GLY A 284 -3.40 3.27 -0.55
CA GLY A 284 -3.07 2.02 -1.24
C GLY A 284 -2.68 2.24 -2.72
N ALA A 285 -2.54 3.48 -3.17
CA ALA A 285 -2.19 3.78 -4.55
C ALA A 285 -0.73 3.45 -4.84
N CYS A 286 -0.46 2.89 -6.03
CA CYS A 286 0.91 2.74 -6.52
C CYS A 286 1.41 4.10 -7.00
N ARG A 287 2.26 4.76 -6.19
CA ARG A 287 2.84 6.06 -6.49
C ARG A 287 3.87 5.98 -7.61
N SER A 288 4.75 4.97 -7.55
CA SER A 288 5.85 4.82 -8.50
C SER A 288 6.15 3.36 -8.79
N VAL A 289 6.43 3.05 -10.06
CA VAL A 289 7.03 1.79 -10.50
C VAL A 289 8.46 2.09 -10.91
N LEU A 290 9.42 1.57 -10.15
CA LEU A 290 10.84 1.80 -10.36
C LEU A 290 11.39 0.67 -11.23
N GLU A 291 11.62 1.00 -12.50
CA GLU A 291 12.11 0.06 -13.50
C GLU A 291 13.61 0.28 -13.77
N GLY A 292 14.36 -0.80 -13.96
CA GLY A 292 15.76 -0.71 -14.39
C GLY A 292 16.63 -1.89 -14.02
N HIS A 293 16.26 -2.70 -13.04
CA HIS A 293 16.97 -3.96 -12.82
C HIS A 293 16.85 -4.87 -14.06
N THR A 294 17.66 -5.91 -14.17
CA THR A 294 17.54 -6.91 -15.26
C THR A 294 17.26 -8.33 -14.75
N ALA A 295 17.06 -8.48 -13.44
CA ALA A 295 16.61 -9.69 -12.78
C ALA A 295 15.76 -9.35 -11.55
N GLY A 296 15.16 -10.38 -10.92
CA GLY A 296 14.30 -10.21 -9.74
C GLY A 296 15.00 -9.49 -8.59
N VAL A 297 14.25 -8.62 -7.91
CA VAL A 297 14.73 -7.79 -6.81
C VAL A 297 14.58 -8.57 -5.50
N SER A 298 15.68 -8.78 -4.79
CA SER A 298 15.71 -9.62 -3.59
C SER A 298 15.44 -8.85 -2.30
N ALA A 299 15.81 -7.57 -2.25
CA ALA A 299 15.66 -6.73 -1.06
C ALA A 299 15.47 -5.27 -1.45
N VAL A 300 14.76 -4.54 -0.59
CA VAL A 300 14.49 -3.11 -0.71
C VAL A 300 14.54 -2.46 0.67
N VAL A 301 15.04 -1.23 0.76
CA VAL A 301 15.20 -0.50 2.03
C VAL A 301 15.10 1.01 1.81
N PHE A 302 14.40 1.72 2.71
CA PHE A 302 14.40 3.18 2.76
C PHE A 302 15.59 3.73 3.56
N SER A 303 16.09 4.90 3.19
CA SER A 303 16.91 5.71 4.09
C SER A 303 16.09 6.19 5.29
N ALA A 304 16.76 6.51 6.41
CA ALA A 304 16.07 6.93 7.64
C ALA A 304 15.22 8.20 7.46
N ASP A 305 15.61 9.09 6.54
CA ASP A 305 14.87 10.30 6.17
C ASP A 305 13.78 10.07 5.10
N GLY A 306 13.64 8.83 4.61
CA GLY A 306 12.69 8.43 3.56
C GLY A 306 12.99 8.98 2.16
N GLN A 307 14.03 9.79 1.98
CA GLN A 307 14.31 10.47 0.72
C GLN A 307 14.90 9.55 -0.35
N LEU A 308 15.56 8.48 0.07
CA LEU A 308 16.17 7.50 -0.81
C LEU A 308 15.57 6.11 -0.56
N LEU A 309 15.53 5.34 -1.65
CA LEU A 309 15.23 3.92 -1.62
C LEU A 309 16.41 3.18 -2.24
N ALA A 310 16.85 2.07 -1.66
CA ALA A 310 17.85 1.18 -2.26
C ALA A 310 17.23 -0.18 -2.55
N SER A 311 17.59 -0.76 -3.70
CA SER A 311 17.14 -2.09 -4.12
C SER A 311 18.30 -2.98 -4.54
N ALA A 312 18.29 -4.23 -4.11
CA ALA A 312 19.27 -5.26 -4.47
C ALA A 312 18.65 -6.29 -5.40
N SER A 313 19.39 -6.72 -6.43
CA SER A 313 18.87 -7.64 -7.44
C SER A 313 19.83 -8.79 -7.78
N GLY A 314 19.22 -9.85 -8.33
CA GLY A 314 19.92 -10.95 -8.99
C GLY A 314 20.77 -10.51 -10.20
N ASP A 315 20.59 -9.29 -10.70
CA ASP A 315 21.40 -8.71 -11.78
C ASP A 315 22.79 -8.24 -11.34
N LYS A 316 23.13 -8.48 -10.06
CA LYS A 316 24.42 -8.18 -9.44
C LYS A 316 24.63 -6.70 -9.14
N THR A 317 23.59 -5.88 -9.24
CA THR A 317 23.64 -4.45 -8.94
C THR A 317 22.82 -4.12 -7.71
N VAL A 318 23.18 -2.99 -7.08
CA VAL A 318 22.30 -2.27 -6.17
C VAL A 318 21.92 -0.96 -6.86
N ARG A 319 20.65 -0.59 -6.83
CA ARG A 319 20.19 0.70 -7.35
C ARG A 319 19.72 1.59 -6.20
N VAL A 320 20.07 2.86 -6.27
CA VAL A 320 19.59 3.90 -5.35
C VAL A 320 18.66 4.80 -6.13
N TRP A 321 17.48 5.02 -5.58
CA TRP A 321 16.38 5.77 -6.17
C TRP A 321 16.05 6.96 -5.28
N GLU A 322 15.64 8.06 -5.90
CA GLU A 322 15.02 9.15 -5.19
C GLU A 322 13.54 8.83 -4.97
N THR A 323 13.10 8.73 -3.72
CA THR A 323 11.74 8.30 -3.36
C THR A 323 10.69 9.25 -3.94
N ALA A 324 10.97 10.56 -3.96
CA ALA A 324 10.01 11.57 -4.37
C ALA A 324 9.66 11.48 -5.86
N THR A 325 10.67 11.26 -6.71
CA THR A 325 10.58 11.29 -8.17
C THR A 325 10.53 9.90 -8.79
N GLY A 326 10.99 8.87 -8.06
CA GLY A 326 11.23 7.53 -8.59
C GLY A 326 12.45 7.45 -9.53
N ALA A 327 13.25 8.52 -9.65
CA ALA A 327 14.41 8.53 -10.52
C ALA A 327 15.54 7.65 -9.98
N CYS A 328 16.19 6.88 -10.86
CA CYS A 328 17.41 6.15 -10.48
C CYS A 328 18.57 7.13 -10.35
N ARG A 329 19.00 7.38 -9.10
CA ARG A 329 20.12 8.27 -8.77
C ARG A 329 21.47 7.62 -9.09
N SER A 330 21.63 6.35 -8.71
CA SER A 330 22.90 5.63 -8.85
C SER A 330 22.67 4.14 -9.12
N VAL A 331 23.52 3.56 -9.98
CA VAL A 331 23.66 2.12 -10.16
C VAL A 331 25.01 1.71 -9.59
N LEU A 332 25.00 0.90 -8.54
CA LEU A 332 26.18 0.46 -7.81
C LEU A 332 26.63 -0.88 -8.37
N GLU A 333 27.65 -0.83 -9.22
CA GLU A 333 28.23 -1.99 -9.89
C GLU A 333 29.50 -2.46 -9.20
N GLY A 334 29.72 -3.79 -9.16
CA GLY A 334 30.94 -4.37 -8.64
C GLY A 334 30.79 -5.79 -8.10
N HIS A 335 29.58 -6.20 -7.70
CA HIS A 335 29.33 -7.59 -7.33
C HIS A 335 29.40 -8.52 -8.55
N THR A 336 29.90 -9.74 -8.35
CA THR A 336 30.06 -10.72 -9.45
C THR A 336 28.95 -11.77 -9.50
N ALA A 337 28.10 -11.81 -8.47
CA ALA A 337 26.89 -12.61 -8.37
C ALA A 337 25.74 -11.79 -7.75
N GLY A 338 24.53 -12.36 -7.77
CA GLY A 338 23.31 -11.67 -7.32
C GLY A 338 23.43 -11.13 -5.90
N VAL A 339 23.00 -9.87 -5.73
CA VAL A 339 22.93 -9.21 -4.43
C VAL A 339 21.69 -9.73 -3.71
N ARG A 340 21.82 -10.05 -2.43
CA ARG A 340 20.76 -10.67 -1.62
C ARG A 340 20.15 -9.72 -0.61
N ALA A 341 20.98 -8.89 0.02
CA ALA A 341 20.53 -7.92 1.03
C ALA A 341 21.22 -6.57 0.81
N VAL A 342 20.52 -5.51 1.22
CA VAL A 342 20.98 -4.13 1.17
C VAL A 342 20.46 -3.39 2.40
N VAL A 343 21.27 -2.50 2.98
CA VAL A 343 20.92 -1.75 4.20
C VAL A 343 21.60 -0.39 4.22
N PHE A 344 20.90 0.64 4.70
CA PHE A 344 21.49 1.97 4.97
C PHE A 344 22.09 2.03 6.38
N SER A 345 23.14 2.83 6.56
CA SER A 345 23.52 3.32 7.88
C SER A 345 22.45 4.27 8.43
N ALA A 346 22.37 4.40 9.76
CA ALA A 346 21.35 5.24 10.40
C ALA A 346 21.42 6.73 9.98
N ASP A 347 22.60 7.22 9.62
CA ASP A 347 22.83 8.58 9.10
C ASP A 347 22.60 8.71 7.58
N GLY A 348 22.25 7.60 6.90
CA GLY A 348 22.05 7.50 5.46
C GLY A 348 23.30 7.68 4.59
N GLN A 349 24.48 7.92 5.19
CA GLN A 349 25.70 8.26 4.44
C GLN A 349 26.32 7.04 3.75
N LEU A 350 26.10 5.85 4.30
CA LEU A 350 26.62 4.61 3.80
C LEU A 350 25.49 3.65 3.44
N LEU A 351 25.77 2.82 2.44
CA LEU A 351 24.96 1.67 2.07
C LEU A 351 25.85 0.43 2.14
N ALA A 352 25.34 -0.67 2.68
CA ALA A 352 26.02 -1.96 2.64
C ALA A 352 25.20 -2.96 1.83
N SER A 353 25.88 -3.79 1.03
CA SER A 353 25.26 -4.83 0.21
C SER A 353 25.96 -6.18 0.39
N ALA A 354 25.16 -7.24 0.54
CA ALA A 354 25.62 -8.63 0.67
C ALA A 354 25.29 -9.42 -0.59
N SER A 355 26.24 -10.21 -1.10
CA SER A 355 26.07 -10.94 -2.36
C SER A 355 26.44 -12.42 -2.26
N GLY A 356 25.87 -13.19 -3.20
CA GLY A 356 26.30 -14.56 -3.49
C GLY A 356 27.76 -14.68 -3.94
N ASP A 357 28.45 -13.57 -4.23
CA ASP A 357 29.87 -13.55 -4.56
C ASP A 357 30.80 -13.63 -3.33
N LYS A 358 30.20 -13.86 -2.15
CA LYS A 358 30.90 -14.05 -0.87
C LYS A 358 31.48 -12.78 -0.28
N THR A 359 31.14 -11.62 -0.84
CA THR A 359 31.60 -10.32 -0.33
C THR A 359 30.45 -9.50 0.24
N VAL A 360 30.80 -8.60 1.15
CA VAL A 360 29.98 -7.44 1.49
C VAL A 360 30.65 -6.21 0.92
N ARG A 361 29.90 -5.32 0.28
CA ARG A 361 30.41 -4.03 -0.20
C ARG A 361 29.79 -2.89 0.58
N VAL A 362 30.61 -1.90 0.93
CA VAL A 362 30.17 -0.65 1.56
C VAL A 362 30.34 0.46 0.54
N TRP A 363 29.28 1.24 0.35
CA TRP A 363 29.16 2.30 -0.64
C TRP A 363 28.91 3.62 0.06
N GLU A 364 29.44 4.70 -0.52
CA GLU A 364 29.03 6.05 -0.16
C GLU A 364 27.72 6.37 -0.88
N THR A 365 26.64 6.60 -0.12
CA THR A 365 25.31 6.87 -0.68
C THR A 365 25.31 8.10 -1.59
N ALA A 366 26.05 9.13 -1.21
CA ALA A 366 26.06 10.41 -1.92
C ALA A 366 26.66 10.31 -3.33
N THR A 367 27.76 9.54 -3.47
CA THR A 367 28.58 9.45 -4.68
C THR A 367 28.33 8.15 -5.46
N GLY A 368 27.80 7.11 -4.81
CA GLY A 368 27.74 5.75 -5.33
C GLY A 368 29.08 5.04 -5.38
N ALA A 369 30.15 5.63 -4.84
CA ALA A 369 31.47 5.03 -4.87
C ALA A 369 31.56 3.82 -3.92
N CYS A 370 32.24 2.75 -4.35
CA CYS A 370 32.56 1.63 -3.47
C CYS A 370 33.70 2.05 -2.54
N ARG A 371 33.39 2.24 -1.25
CA ARG A 371 34.35 2.61 -0.21
C ARG A 371 35.20 1.40 0.21
N SER A 372 34.56 0.26 0.43
CA SER A 372 35.22 -0.95 0.93
C SER A 372 34.60 -2.22 0.34
N VAL A 373 35.46 -3.21 0.08
CA VAL A 373 35.05 -4.60 -0.23
C VAL A 373 35.51 -5.46 0.95
N LEU A 374 34.55 -6.04 1.66
CA LEU A 374 34.78 -6.85 2.85
C LEU A 374 34.88 -8.32 2.43
N GLU A 375 36.12 -8.80 2.37
CA GLU A 375 36.44 -10.17 1.99
C GLU A 375 36.72 -11.03 3.23
N GLY A 376 36.28 -12.30 3.19
CA GLY A 376 36.56 -13.26 4.27
C GLY A 376 35.56 -14.40 4.35
N HIS A 377 34.32 -14.20 3.89
CA HIS A 377 33.36 -15.30 3.80
C HIS A 377 33.75 -16.30 2.71
N THR A 378 33.49 -17.59 2.95
CA THR A 378 33.87 -18.67 2.02
C THR A 378 32.70 -19.17 1.15
N ALA A 379 31.48 -18.74 1.49
CA ALA A 379 30.25 -18.95 0.74
C ALA A 379 29.41 -17.66 0.70
N GLY A 380 28.30 -17.69 -0.05
CA GLY A 380 27.48 -16.50 -0.32
C GLY A 380 26.96 -15.84 0.95
N VAL A 381 26.97 -14.51 0.98
CA VAL A 381 26.48 -13.72 2.11
C VAL A 381 24.98 -13.54 1.97
N SER A 382 24.23 -13.90 3.01
CA SER A 382 22.76 -13.94 3.03
C SER A 382 22.15 -12.63 3.54
N ALA A 383 22.74 -12.05 4.60
CA ALA A 383 22.24 -10.84 5.25
C ALA A 383 23.38 -9.93 5.70
N VAL A 384 23.08 -8.64 5.82
CA VAL A 384 23.99 -7.60 6.29
C VAL A 384 23.21 -6.55 7.08
N VAL A 385 23.78 -6.04 8.17
CA VAL A 385 23.13 -5.05 9.06
C VAL A 385 24.18 -4.13 9.70
N PHE A 386 23.84 -2.86 9.86
CA PHE A 386 24.64 -1.90 10.63
C PHE A 386 24.26 -1.92 12.12
N SER A 387 25.21 -1.64 13.00
CA SER A 387 24.89 -1.22 14.37
C SER A 387 24.21 0.16 14.35
N ALA A 388 23.43 0.47 15.38
CA ALA A 388 22.68 1.74 15.46
C ALA A 388 23.58 2.99 15.40
N ASP A 389 24.82 2.89 15.88
CA ASP A 389 25.85 3.94 15.81
C ASP A 389 26.64 3.98 14.49
N GLY A 390 26.34 3.04 13.57
CA GLY A 390 27.01 2.87 12.28
C GLY A 390 28.47 2.41 12.34
N GLN A 391 29.04 2.20 13.53
CA GLN A 391 30.47 1.89 13.69
C GLN A 391 30.81 0.45 13.30
N LEU A 392 29.84 -0.45 13.43
CA LEU A 392 29.98 -1.86 13.12
C LEU A 392 29.02 -2.28 12.01
N LEU A 393 29.45 -3.28 11.26
CA LEU A 393 28.64 -4.00 10.30
C LEU A 393 28.67 -5.48 10.67
N ALA A 394 27.55 -6.18 10.63
CA ALA A 394 27.49 -7.63 10.77
C ALA A 394 27.01 -8.27 9.47
N SER A 395 27.59 -9.41 9.11
CA SER A 395 27.21 -10.18 7.92
C SER A 395 27.03 -11.66 8.24
N ALA A 396 25.93 -12.23 7.75
CA ALA A 396 25.62 -13.66 7.84
C ALA A 396 25.91 -14.36 6.51
N SER A 397 26.39 -15.61 6.56
CA SER A 397 26.76 -16.35 5.36
C SER A 397 26.38 -17.83 5.42
N HIS A 398 26.22 -18.39 4.23
CA HIS A 398 26.13 -19.84 3.98
C HIS A 398 27.39 -20.61 4.39
N ASP A 399 28.47 -19.92 4.77
CA ASP A 399 29.67 -20.54 5.35
C ASP A 399 29.54 -20.84 6.85
N LYS A 400 28.34 -20.69 7.41
CA LYS A 400 27.98 -21.00 8.80
C LYS A 400 28.54 -20.01 9.81
N THR A 401 29.10 -18.89 9.36
CA THR A 401 29.66 -17.86 10.23
C THR A 401 28.86 -16.56 10.16
N VAL A 402 28.93 -15.81 11.24
CA VAL A 402 28.61 -14.38 11.25
C VAL A 402 29.92 -13.62 11.42
N ARG A 403 30.14 -12.58 10.64
CA ARG A 403 31.33 -11.72 10.77
C ARG A 403 30.91 -10.33 11.21
N VAL A 404 31.67 -9.77 12.14
CA VAL A 404 31.54 -8.37 12.58
C VAL A 404 32.73 -7.59 12.03
N TRP A 405 32.43 -6.46 11.40
CA TRP A 405 33.39 -5.61 10.72
C TRP A 405 33.36 -4.22 11.33
N GLU A 406 34.50 -3.55 11.34
CA GLU A 406 34.57 -2.12 11.60
C GLU A 406 34.20 -1.36 10.32
N THR A 407 33.11 -0.60 10.34
CA THR A 407 32.62 0.14 9.16
C THR A 407 33.67 1.12 8.61
N ALA A 408 34.40 1.79 9.51
CA ALA A 408 35.35 2.83 9.14
C ALA A 408 36.55 2.30 8.34
N THR A 409 37.07 1.13 8.74
CA THR A 409 38.30 0.53 8.22
C THR A 409 38.04 -0.63 7.26
N GLY A 410 36.86 -1.25 7.33
CA GLY A 410 36.55 -2.51 6.66
C GLY A 410 37.23 -3.74 7.29
N ALA A 411 37.89 -3.58 8.45
CA ALA A 411 38.59 -4.70 9.10
C ALA A 411 37.58 -5.69 9.72
N CYS A 412 37.86 -6.98 9.60
CA CYS A 412 37.10 -8.01 10.31
C CYS A 412 37.52 -8.01 11.78
N ARG A 413 36.62 -7.57 12.67
CA ARG A 413 36.83 -7.52 14.11
C ARG A 413 36.67 -8.90 14.75
N SER A 414 35.61 -9.62 14.37
CA SER A 414 35.27 -10.92 14.95
C SER A 414 34.67 -11.86 13.92
N VAL A 415 34.99 -13.15 14.04
CA VAL A 415 34.32 -14.24 13.34
C VAL A 415 33.58 -15.07 14.38
N LEU A 416 32.26 -15.09 14.28
CA LEU A 416 31.36 -15.77 15.21
C LEU A 416 31.07 -17.18 14.66
N GLU A 417 31.74 -18.16 15.25
CA GLU A 417 31.63 -19.56 14.87
C GLU A 417 30.73 -20.32 15.86
N GLY A 418 29.92 -21.25 15.35
CA GLY A 418 29.09 -22.11 16.20
C GLY A 418 27.88 -22.71 15.49
N HIS A 419 27.37 -22.06 14.43
CA HIS A 419 26.32 -22.64 13.60
C HIS A 419 26.84 -23.84 12.81
N THR A 420 25.97 -24.84 12.60
CA THR A 420 26.33 -26.09 11.89
C THR A 420 25.85 -26.13 10.44
N ALA A 421 25.01 -25.17 10.04
CA ALA A 421 24.52 -24.93 8.69
C ALA A 421 24.50 -23.41 8.38
N GLY A 422 24.05 -23.04 7.17
CA GLY A 422 24.11 -21.66 6.69
C GLY A 422 23.33 -20.69 7.56
N VAL A 423 23.90 -19.50 7.80
CA VAL A 423 23.24 -18.44 8.56
C VAL A 423 22.37 -17.64 7.59
N SER A 424 21.08 -17.46 7.92
CA SER A 424 20.07 -16.86 7.05
C SER A 424 19.86 -15.37 7.32
N ALA A 425 19.90 -14.97 8.60
CA ALA A 425 19.65 -13.60 9.03
C ALA A 425 20.52 -13.22 10.23
N VAL A 426 20.77 -11.91 10.38
CA VAL A 426 21.54 -11.33 11.48
C VAL A 426 20.98 -9.96 11.83
N VAL A 427 20.93 -9.62 13.12
CA VAL A 427 20.38 -8.36 13.64
C VAL A 427 21.13 -7.90 14.89
N PHE A 428 21.30 -6.60 15.06
CA PHE A 428 21.81 -6.00 16.31
C PHE A 428 20.66 -5.68 17.27
N SER A 429 20.92 -5.75 18.58
CA SER A 429 20.06 -5.07 19.56
C SER A 429 20.17 -3.55 19.39
N ALA A 430 19.15 -2.82 19.84
CA ALA A 430 19.11 -1.35 19.71
C ALA A 430 20.31 -0.63 20.38
N ASP A 431 20.85 -1.21 21.45
CA ASP A 431 22.06 -0.72 22.15
C ASP A 431 23.39 -1.20 21.53
N GLY A 432 23.32 -2.04 20.48
CA GLY A 432 24.45 -2.63 19.79
C GLY A 432 25.25 -3.66 20.60
N GLN A 433 24.87 -3.95 21.85
CA GLN A 433 25.65 -4.83 22.74
C GLN A 433 25.50 -6.30 22.38
N LEU A 434 24.37 -6.67 21.78
CA LEU A 434 24.06 -8.02 21.36
C LEU A 434 23.87 -8.11 19.85
N LEU A 435 24.16 -9.30 19.34
CA LEU A 435 23.85 -9.71 17.98
C LEU A 435 23.03 -10.99 18.05
N ALA A 436 21.98 -11.10 17.24
CA ALA A 436 21.26 -12.36 17.07
C ALA A 436 21.42 -12.88 15.64
N SER A 437 21.54 -14.19 15.48
CA SER A 437 21.66 -14.84 14.18
C SER A 437 20.72 -16.04 14.06
N ALA A 438 20.02 -16.14 12.93
CA ALA A 438 19.15 -17.26 12.57
C ALA A 438 19.85 -18.16 11.55
N SER A 439 19.59 -19.47 11.61
CA SER A 439 20.31 -20.45 10.78
C SER A 439 19.45 -21.61 10.32
N GLU A 440 19.89 -22.19 9.20
CA GLU A 440 19.42 -23.46 8.65
C GLU A 440 19.65 -24.65 9.60
N ASP A 441 20.46 -24.48 10.64
CA ASP A 441 20.65 -25.47 11.70
C ASP A 441 19.54 -25.50 12.74
N LYS A 442 18.45 -24.76 12.50
CA LYS A 442 17.25 -24.72 13.33
C LYS A 442 17.45 -23.98 14.66
N THR A 443 18.57 -23.28 14.83
CA THR A 443 18.87 -22.52 16.04
C THR A 443 18.91 -21.03 15.77
N VAL A 444 18.62 -20.27 16.83
CA VAL A 444 18.99 -18.85 16.91
C VAL A 444 20.10 -18.71 17.92
N ARG A 445 21.15 -17.94 17.61
CA ARG A 445 22.25 -17.68 18.54
C ARG A 445 22.29 -16.22 18.90
N VAL A 446 22.53 -15.93 20.19
CA VAL A 446 22.74 -14.59 20.71
C VAL A 446 24.21 -14.46 21.09
N TRP A 447 24.85 -13.41 20.60
CA TRP A 447 26.27 -13.14 20.75
C TRP A 447 26.48 -11.81 21.46
N GLU A 448 27.54 -11.72 22.24
CA GLU A 448 28.05 -10.44 22.73
C GLU A 448 28.87 -9.78 21.64
N THR A 449 28.44 -8.61 21.16
CA THR A 449 29.12 -7.88 20.08
C THR A 449 30.57 -7.54 20.42
N ALA A 450 30.83 -7.17 21.68
CA ALA A 450 32.14 -6.70 22.11
C ALA A 450 33.21 -7.80 22.10
N THR A 451 32.83 -9.00 22.53
CA THR A 451 33.72 -10.16 22.75
C THR A 451 33.64 -11.20 21.64
N GLY A 452 32.53 -11.23 20.90
CA GLY A 452 32.18 -12.31 19.97
C GLY A 452 31.76 -13.61 20.65
N ALA A 453 31.57 -13.62 21.97
CA ALA A 453 31.18 -14.82 22.70
C ALA A 453 29.71 -15.18 22.42
N CYS A 454 29.44 -16.48 22.24
CA CYS A 454 28.08 -16.99 22.17
C CYS A 454 27.46 -16.98 23.58
N ARG A 455 26.56 -16.05 23.84
CA ARG A 455 25.85 -15.92 25.11
C ARG A 455 24.77 -16.98 25.29
N SER A 456 24.02 -17.28 24.22
CA SER A 456 22.90 -18.23 24.28
C SER A 456 22.66 -18.90 22.94
N VAL A 457 22.25 -20.17 22.99
CA VAL A 457 21.75 -20.94 21.85
C VAL A 457 20.29 -21.23 22.13
N LEU A 458 19.42 -20.71 21.28
CA LEU A 458 17.97 -20.82 21.40
C LEU A 458 17.51 -21.99 20.54
N GLU A 459 17.25 -23.12 21.20
CA GLU A 459 16.80 -24.36 20.58
C GLU A 459 15.29 -24.51 20.72
N GLY A 460 14.62 -24.99 19.66
CA GLY A 460 13.19 -25.27 19.71
C GLY A 460 12.53 -25.34 18.32
N HIS A 461 13.07 -24.66 17.33
CA HIS A 461 12.59 -24.80 15.95
C HIS A 461 12.92 -26.20 15.40
N THR A 462 12.04 -26.71 14.54
CA THR A 462 12.18 -28.05 13.95
C THR A 462 12.64 -28.02 12.49
N ASP A 463 12.74 -26.83 11.90
CA ASP A 463 13.21 -26.57 10.55
C ASP A 463 14.02 -25.26 10.48
N ASN A 464 14.53 -24.90 9.30
CA ASN A 464 15.33 -23.70 9.03
C ASN A 464 14.72 -22.45 9.68
N VAL A 465 15.52 -21.67 10.41
CA VAL A 465 15.11 -20.35 10.91
C VAL A 465 15.49 -19.32 9.85
N SER A 466 14.51 -18.60 9.32
CA SER A 466 14.68 -17.69 8.18
C SER A 466 14.81 -16.22 8.57
N ALA A 467 14.27 -15.82 9.72
CA ALA A 467 14.31 -14.43 10.19
C ALA A 467 14.46 -14.35 11.72
N VAL A 468 15.06 -13.25 12.19
CA VAL A 468 15.23 -12.94 13.60
C VAL A 468 15.20 -11.43 13.82
N GLU A 469 14.53 -10.95 14.86
CA GLU A 469 14.46 -9.54 15.22
C GLU A 469 14.36 -9.32 16.74
N PHE A 470 15.02 -8.29 17.26
CA PHE A 470 14.87 -7.82 18.65
C PHE A 470 13.65 -6.92 18.80
N SER A 471 12.97 -6.98 19.94
CA SER A 471 12.06 -5.91 20.35
C SER A 471 12.82 -4.59 20.53
N ALA A 472 12.13 -3.46 20.41
CA ALA A 472 12.74 -2.13 20.53
C ALA A 472 13.47 -1.90 21.88
N ASP A 473 13.01 -2.55 22.95
CA ASP A 473 13.63 -2.52 24.28
C ASP A 473 14.73 -3.58 24.49
N GLY A 474 14.98 -4.43 23.49
CA GLY A 474 15.95 -5.52 23.49
C GLY A 474 15.62 -6.69 24.41
N GLN A 475 14.50 -6.66 25.15
CA GLN A 475 14.17 -7.67 26.15
C GLN A 475 13.67 -8.97 25.52
N LEU A 476 13.09 -8.88 24.33
CA LEU A 476 12.56 -10.01 23.58
C LEU A 476 13.31 -10.17 22.26
N LEU A 477 13.32 -11.41 21.79
CA LEU A 477 13.78 -11.78 20.47
C LEU A 477 12.66 -12.58 19.80
N ALA A 478 12.32 -12.27 18.56
CA ALA A 478 11.41 -13.07 17.75
C ALA A 478 12.19 -13.81 16.67
N SER A 479 11.79 -15.04 16.37
CA SER A 479 12.37 -15.84 15.28
C SER A 479 11.30 -16.55 14.49
N ALA A 480 11.44 -16.56 13.17
CA ALA A 480 10.51 -17.22 12.27
C ALA A 480 11.18 -18.37 11.53
N SER A 481 10.46 -19.48 11.33
CA SER A 481 11.02 -20.71 10.78
C SER A 481 10.09 -21.39 9.77
N SER A 482 10.70 -22.20 8.91
CA SER A 482 10.01 -23.10 7.99
C SER A 482 9.22 -24.21 8.65
N ASP A 483 9.35 -24.38 9.96
CA ASP A 483 8.46 -25.22 10.77
C ASP A 483 7.06 -24.63 10.97
N LYS A 484 6.76 -23.51 10.28
CA LYS A 484 5.49 -22.77 10.36
C LYS A 484 5.27 -22.17 11.74
N THR A 485 6.33 -21.89 12.49
CA THR A 485 6.20 -21.21 13.79
C THR A 485 7.02 -19.93 13.83
N VAL A 486 6.49 -18.99 14.61
CA VAL A 486 7.23 -17.85 15.10
C VAL A 486 7.38 -18.00 16.60
N ARG A 487 8.61 -17.93 17.10
CA ARG A 487 8.93 -18.06 18.53
C ARG A 487 9.36 -16.73 19.08
N VAL A 488 8.88 -16.41 20.28
CA VAL A 488 9.31 -15.25 21.06
C VAL A 488 10.09 -15.73 22.27
N TRP A 489 11.31 -15.22 22.41
CA TRP A 489 12.28 -15.59 23.42
C TRP A 489 12.54 -14.41 24.35
N GLU A 490 12.83 -14.69 25.62
CA GLU A 490 13.40 -13.71 26.51
C GLU A 490 14.92 -13.63 26.27
N THR A 491 15.41 -12.47 25.83
CA THR A 491 16.83 -12.25 25.49
C THR A 491 17.76 -12.55 26.67
N ALA A 492 17.34 -12.19 27.88
CA ALA A 492 18.18 -12.31 29.07
C ALA A 492 18.47 -13.76 29.45
N THR A 493 17.48 -14.64 29.33
CA THR A 493 17.50 -16.03 29.81
C THR A 493 17.58 -17.05 28.69
N GLY A 494 17.25 -16.67 27.45
CA GLY A 494 17.12 -17.57 26.31
C GLY A 494 15.89 -18.47 26.36
N THR A 495 14.94 -18.20 27.25
CA THR A 495 13.73 -19.04 27.40
C THR A 495 12.68 -18.68 26.35
N CYS A 496 12.05 -19.69 25.75
CA CYS A 496 10.93 -19.51 24.83
C CYS A 496 9.68 -19.12 25.62
N ARG A 497 9.17 -17.90 25.43
CA ARG A 497 7.96 -17.39 26.08
C ARG A 497 6.70 -17.79 25.33
N THR A 498 6.72 -17.78 24.01
CA THR A 498 5.54 -18.04 23.19
C THR A 498 5.93 -18.67 21.86
N VAL A 499 5.09 -19.59 21.39
CA VAL A 499 5.15 -20.17 20.05
C VAL A 499 3.85 -19.81 19.34
N LEU A 500 3.96 -19.16 18.19
CA LEU A 500 2.85 -18.70 17.36
C LEU A 500 2.85 -19.55 16.09
N GLU A 501 1.71 -20.15 15.74
CA GLU A 501 1.58 -20.89 14.49
C GLU A 501 1.36 -19.90 13.33
N SER A 502 2.23 -19.97 12.33
CA SER A 502 2.06 -19.30 11.04
C SER A 502 1.32 -20.20 10.07
N ARG A 503 0.48 -19.60 9.22
CA ARG A 503 -0.19 -20.33 8.13
C ARG A 503 0.75 -20.67 6.97
N SER A 504 1.95 -20.07 6.94
CA SER A 504 2.96 -20.25 5.87
C SER A 504 4.29 -20.76 6.43
N PRO A 505 4.97 -21.70 5.73
CA PRO A 505 6.32 -22.15 6.06
C PRO A 505 7.43 -21.21 5.57
N TYR A 506 7.10 -20.07 4.97
CA TYR A 506 8.10 -19.13 4.48
C TYR A 506 7.80 -17.75 5.07
N ILE A 507 8.58 -17.38 6.08
CA ILE A 507 8.60 -16.02 6.65
C ILE A 507 10.00 -15.46 6.45
N TYR A 508 10.16 -14.54 5.50
CA TYR A 508 11.46 -13.91 5.23
C TYR A 508 11.66 -12.59 5.96
N PHE A 509 10.57 -11.99 6.47
CA PHE A 509 10.59 -10.72 7.17
C PHE A 509 9.75 -10.79 8.45
N LEU A 510 10.27 -10.20 9.53
CA LEU A 510 9.73 -10.27 10.88
C LEU A 510 10.06 -8.97 11.60
N THR A 511 9.07 -8.18 12.03
CA THR A 511 9.33 -6.96 12.81
C THR A 511 8.34 -6.73 13.96
N PHE A 512 8.76 -6.05 15.03
CA PHE A 512 7.84 -5.65 16.10
C PHE A 512 7.13 -4.33 15.77
N SER A 513 5.86 -4.20 16.14
CA SER A 513 5.19 -2.90 16.18
C SER A 513 5.86 -1.98 17.20
N LEU A 514 5.78 -0.67 17.00
CA LEU A 514 6.41 0.34 17.87
C LEU A 514 6.00 0.22 19.35
N ASP A 515 4.81 -0.32 19.62
CA ASP A 515 4.26 -0.55 20.96
C ASP A 515 4.61 -1.94 21.54
N GLY A 516 5.31 -2.78 20.78
CA GLY A 516 5.77 -4.12 21.16
C GLY A 516 4.64 -5.14 21.33
N ARG A 517 3.42 -4.85 20.85
CA ARG A 517 2.23 -5.71 21.07
C ARG A 517 1.94 -6.66 19.90
N VAL A 518 2.46 -6.36 18.73
CA VAL A 518 2.17 -7.08 17.49
C VAL A 518 3.47 -7.38 16.79
N LEU A 519 3.57 -8.59 16.24
CA LEU A 519 4.65 -8.99 15.39
C LEU A 519 4.17 -8.95 13.94
N ILE A 520 4.80 -8.13 13.11
CA ILE A 520 4.47 -7.97 11.69
C ILE A 520 5.34 -8.93 10.89
N THR A 521 4.72 -9.84 10.16
CA THR A 521 5.39 -10.77 9.24
C THR A 521 5.03 -10.45 7.78
N ASP A 522 5.78 -11.03 6.84
CA ASP A 522 5.41 -11.05 5.41
C ASP A 522 4.03 -11.67 5.12
N ASN A 523 3.45 -12.42 6.06
CA ASN A 523 2.14 -13.05 5.98
C ASN A 523 1.08 -12.39 6.87
N GLY A 524 1.36 -11.20 7.42
CA GLY A 524 0.42 -10.42 8.24
C GLY A 524 0.86 -10.18 9.68
N ALA A 525 0.05 -9.44 10.41
CA ALA A 525 0.26 -9.11 11.82
C ALA A 525 -0.16 -10.28 12.73
N ILE A 526 0.78 -10.80 13.51
CA ILE A 526 0.56 -11.78 14.56
C ILE A 526 0.49 -11.02 15.89
N PRO A 527 -0.70 -10.79 16.46
CA PRO A 527 -0.82 -10.17 17.78
C PRO A 527 -0.21 -11.07 18.85
N LEU A 528 0.55 -10.48 19.79
CA LEU A 528 1.05 -11.22 20.95
C LEU A 528 -0.11 -11.50 21.91
N PRO A 529 -0.28 -12.74 22.38
CA PRO A 529 -1.49 -13.14 23.09
C PRO A 529 -1.57 -12.61 24.53
N PRO A 530 -2.73 -12.14 24.98
CA PRO A 530 -3.30 -12.45 26.28
C PRO A 530 -4.25 -13.65 26.10
N ASP A 531 -3.66 -14.84 26.14
CA ASP A 531 -4.26 -16.18 26.07
C ASP A 531 -5.03 -16.60 24.78
N LEU A 532 -4.70 -17.82 24.34
CA LEU A 532 -4.81 -18.44 23.01
C LEU A 532 -6.22 -18.92 22.58
N TYR A 533 -6.44 -19.24 21.28
CA TYR A 533 -6.99 -20.54 20.79
C TYR A 533 -6.87 -20.78 19.25
N LEU A 534 -6.98 -22.06 18.87
CA LEU A 534 -6.41 -22.83 17.73
C LEU A 534 -7.19 -22.95 16.38
N MET A 535 -6.46 -23.40 15.33
CA MET A 535 -6.84 -23.72 13.93
C MET A 535 -7.51 -25.09 13.67
N SER A 536 -8.09 -25.29 12.46
CA SER A 536 -7.92 -26.56 11.68
C SER A 536 -8.21 -26.45 10.17
N SER A 537 -7.58 -27.34 9.39
CA SER A 537 -7.39 -27.38 7.92
C SER A 537 -8.40 -28.22 7.14
N LEU A 538 -8.61 -27.95 5.85
CA LEU A 538 -9.39 -28.81 4.94
C LEU A 538 -8.73 -29.09 3.58
N LYS A 539 -9.02 -30.31 3.10
CA LYS A 539 -8.59 -30.93 1.85
C LYS A 539 -9.54 -30.63 0.69
N GLU A 540 -9.09 -31.07 -0.47
CA GLU A 540 -9.31 -30.57 -1.81
C GLU A 540 -9.94 -31.68 -2.69
N GLU A 541 -11.03 -31.46 -3.45
CA GLU A 541 -11.33 -32.19 -4.71
C GLU A 541 -12.31 -31.45 -5.66
N GLU A 542 -12.14 -31.69 -6.97
CA GLU A 542 -12.75 -31.07 -8.17
C GLU A 542 -14.23 -31.51 -8.40
N GLN A 543 -15.10 -30.98 -9.29
CA GLN A 543 -14.94 -30.57 -10.70
C GLN A 543 -16.25 -29.93 -11.27
N SER A 544 -16.12 -28.94 -12.16
CA SER A 544 -16.95 -28.50 -13.33
C SER A 544 -18.50 -28.39 -13.29
N SER A 545 -19.04 -27.20 -13.66
CA SER A 545 -19.52 -26.92 -15.04
C SER A 545 -20.28 -25.57 -15.23
N GLN A 546 -20.15 -25.00 -16.45
CA GLN A 546 -20.76 -23.79 -17.05
C GLN A 546 -20.41 -22.40 -16.49
N LEU A 547 -19.93 -22.32 -15.26
CA LEU A 547 -19.22 -21.15 -14.73
C LEU A 547 -17.75 -21.54 -14.52
N ALA A 548 -16.84 -20.65 -14.91
CA ALA A 548 -15.40 -20.87 -14.75
C ALA A 548 -14.81 -19.73 -13.95
N VAL A 549 -13.94 -20.04 -12.99
CA VAL A 549 -13.08 -19.03 -12.38
C VAL A 549 -11.81 -18.98 -13.21
N VAL A 550 -11.55 -17.85 -13.86
CA VAL A 550 -10.32 -17.62 -14.62
C VAL A 550 -9.66 -16.39 -14.02
N GLU A 551 -8.48 -16.58 -13.45
CA GLU A 551 -7.76 -15.56 -12.69
C GLU A 551 -8.64 -14.99 -11.56
N GLN A 552 -8.88 -13.68 -11.56
CA GLN A 552 -9.75 -12.96 -10.61
C GLN A 552 -11.25 -12.96 -10.97
N TRP A 553 -11.67 -13.53 -12.10
CA TRP A 553 -13.04 -13.41 -12.59
C TRP A 553 -13.84 -14.70 -12.49
N VAL A 554 -15.11 -14.57 -12.09
CA VAL A 554 -16.14 -15.58 -12.36
C VAL A 554 -16.74 -15.30 -13.74
N LEU A 555 -16.51 -16.22 -14.68
CA LEU A 555 -17.00 -16.18 -16.05
C LEU A 555 -18.24 -17.06 -16.22
N HIS A 556 -19.22 -16.58 -16.99
CA HIS A 556 -20.29 -17.41 -17.54
C HIS A 556 -20.28 -17.27 -19.06
N SER A 557 -20.14 -18.39 -19.79
CA SER A 557 -20.18 -18.40 -21.26
C SER A 557 -19.35 -17.28 -21.91
N THR A 558 -18.11 -17.11 -21.44
CA THR A 558 -17.10 -16.09 -21.84
C THR A 558 -17.33 -14.64 -21.39
N GLN A 559 -18.35 -14.33 -20.59
CA GLN A 559 -18.57 -12.97 -20.05
C GLN A 559 -18.12 -12.85 -18.59
N ARG A 560 -17.43 -11.76 -18.25
CA ARG A 560 -17.02 -11.37 -16.89
C ARG A 560 -18.24 -10.94 -16.08
N LEU A 561 -18.56 -11.68 -15.02
CA LEU A 561 -19.73 -11.42 -14.18
C LEU A 561 -19.35 -10.77 -12.84
N LEU A 562 -18.42 -11.39 -12.13
CA LEU A 562 -18.08 -11.01 -10.76
C LEU A 562 -16.57 -11.06 -10.56
N TRP A 563 -16.01 -9.99 -10.05
CA TRP A 563 -14.62 -9.93 -9.59
C TRP A 563 -14.51 -10.55 -8.21
N LEU A 564 -13.56 -11.47 -7.98
CA LEU A 564 -13.32 -12.05 -6.66
C LEU A 564 -12.22 -11.25 -5.92
N PRO A 565 -12.46 -10.71 -4.72
CA PRO A 565 -11.39 -10.15 -3.88
C PRO A 565 -10.35 -11.21 -3.55
N PHE A 566 -9.09 -10.80 -3.35
CA PHE A 566 -7.94 -11.70 -3.21
C PHE A 566 -8.15 -12.85 -2.20
N GLU A 567 -8.74 -12.58 -1.04
CA GLU A 567 -8.97 -13.58 0.02
C GLU A 567 -9.93 -14.70 -0.38
N TYR A 568 -10.79 -14.45 -1.36
CA TYR A 568 -11.68 -15.46 -1.92
C TYR A 568 -11.05 -16.20 -3.11
N ARG A 569 -9.84 -15.79 -3.55
CA ARG A 569 -9.05 -16.46 -4.60
C ARG A 569 -8.16 -17.59 -4.03
N THR A 570 -7.83 -17.56 -2.75
CA THR A 570 -6.86 -18.49 -2.11
C THR A 570 -7.44 -19.84 -1.68
N HIS A 571 -8.76 -20.00 -1.76
CA HIS A 571 -9.46 -21.24 -1.44
C HIS A 571 -10.01 -21.86 -2.72
N ARG A 572 -10.00 -23.20 -2.82
CA ARG A 572 -10.61 -23.93 -3.94
C ARG A 572 -12.02 -23.41 -4.20
N THR A 573 -12.17 -22.65 -5.28
CA THR A 573 -13.45 -22.09 -5.67
C THR A 573 -14.19 -23.15 -6.49
N ALA A 574 -15.26 -23.72 -5.92
CA ALA A 574 -16.14 -24.63 -6.63
C ALA A 574 -17.42 -23.89 -7.02
N VAL A 575 -17.82 -23.97 -8.29
CA VAL A 575 -19.08 -23.38 -8.75
C VAL A 575 -20.14 -24.45 -8.89
N HIS A 576 -21.27 -24.29 -8.19
CA HIS A 576 -22.36 -25.26 -8.16
C HIS A 576 -23.66 -24.62 -8.65
N LYS A 577 -24.41 -25.31 -9.52
CA LYS A 577 -25.71 -24.83 -10.06
C LYS A 577 -26.82 -24.82 -9.02
N ASP A 578 -26.72 -25.65 -7.97
CA ASP A 578 -27.75 -25.79 -6.94
C ASP A 578 -27.12 -25.78 -5.55
N VAL A 579 -27.48 -24.79 -4.74
CA VAL A 579 -26.94 -24.53 -3.40
C VAL A 579 -27.37 -25.61 -2.41
N ARG A 580 -28.53 -26.26 -2.63
CA ARG A 580 -29.08 -27.25 -1.69
C ARG A 580 -28.25 -28.53 -1.63
N HIS A 581 -27.72 -28.99 -2.77
CA HIS A 581 -26.82 -30.16 -2.81
C HIS A 581 -25.45 -29.84 -2.18
N ALA A 582 -24.93 -28.62 -2.37
CA ALA A 582 -23.65 -28.20 -1.78
C ALA A 582 -23.74 -28.02 -0.25
N GLN A 583 -24.87 -27.52 0.27
CA GLN A 583 -25.11 -27.36 1.72
C GLN A 583 -25.15 -28.69 2.48
N GLU A 584 -25.60 -29.79 1.86
CA GLU A 584 -25.57 -31.11 2.50
C GLU A 584 -24.17 -31.74 2.48
N GLN A 585 -23.36 -31.45 1.46
CA GLN A 585 -22.06 -32.07 1.24
C GLN A 585 -20.91 -31.36 1.99
N TYR A 586 -21.02 -30.04 2.26
CA TYR A 586 -19.93 -29.20 2.81
C TYR A 586 -20.23 -28.54 4.17
N LYS A 587 -21.13 -29.13 4.97
CA LYS A 587 -21.55 -28.64 6.31
C LYS A 587 -20.45 -28.44 7.37
N LYS A 588 -19.17 -28.67 7.05
CA LYS A 588 -18.02 -28.65 7.96
C LYS A 588 -16.90 -27.69 7.55
N THR A 589 -17.06 -26.92 6.48
CA THR A 589 -16.04 -25.98 6.01
C THR A 589 -16.54 -24.55 6.23
N GLU A 590 -15.75 -23.69 6.88
CA GLU A 590 -15.99 -22.22 6.98
C GLU A 590 -15.76 -21.57 5.60
N SER A 591 -16.52 -22.00 4.61
CA SER A 591 -16.38 -21.54 3.22
C SER A 591 -17.46 -20.50 2.92
N ALA A 592 -17.07 -19.41 2.28
CA ALA A 592 -18.02 -18.44 1.74
C ALA A 592 -18.72 -18.98 0.49
N TRP A 593 -20.03 -18.82 0.42
CA TRP A 593 -20.88 -19.26 -0.68
C TRP A 593 -21.56 -18.07 -1.34
N VAL A 594 -21.24 -17.84 -2.61
CA VAL A 594 -21.96 -16.89 -3.47
C VAL A 594 -22.83 -17.68 -4.43
N THR A 595 -24.12 -17.34 -4.47
CA THR A 595 -25.06 -17.89 -5.45
C THR A 595 -25.32 -16.85 -6.52
N ILE A 596 -25.02 -17.21 -7.76
CA ILE A 596 -25.39 -16.41 -8.92
C ILE A 596 -26.68 -17.02 -9.49
N LYS A 597 -27.80 -16.34 -9.33
CA LYS A 597 -29.09 -16.73 -9.91
C LYS A 597 -29.24 -16.04 -11.26
N TYR A 598 -29.34 -16.82 -12.33
CA TYR A 598 -29.78 -16.32 -13.63
C TYR A 598 -31.08 -17.01 -14.04
N ALA A 599 -32.00 -16.23 -14.61
CA ALA A 599 -33.23 -16.71 -15.24
C ALA A 599 -32.97 -17.07 -16.71
#